data_AF-A0A418XRU0-F1
#
_entry.id   AF-A0A418XRU0-F1
#
_cell.length_a   1.000
_cell.length_b   1.000
_cell.length_c   1.000
_cell.angle_alpha   90.00
_cell.angle_beta   90.00
_cell.angle_gamma   90.00
#
_symmetry.space_group_name_H-M   'P 1'
#
loop_
_entity.id
_entity.type
_entity.pdbx_description
1 polymer ?
#
loop_
_entity_poly.entity_id
_entity_poly.type
_entity_poly.pdbx_seq_one_letter_code
_entity_poly.pdbx_strand_id
1 'polypeptide(L)'
;MDQQKLRNLVFEKTGVRIDVDDPVFALVALNEAVLAEAVERHVALLDDATRELAGQVEALQDGGHVARPAADRPLPALLKQTAGGAPSPSPAEKRMMMVAGGAAVLGALLVLLGQALFFRPVPVPAPVAIAKELTPEQAKAIADGDKMAKAIEKLDQKSRRLIQAEMQKP
;
A
#
# COMPACT_ATOMS: atom_id res chain seq x y z
N MET A 1 -0.15 25.92 10.93
CA MET A 1 -1.58 25.82 10.57
C MET A 1 -2.35 26.97 11.24
N ASP A 2 -3.49 27.41 10.71
CA ASP A 2 -4.32 28.50 11.30
C ASP A 2 -5.03 28.00 12.58
N GLN A 3 -4.92 28.77 13.68
CA GLN A 3 -5.47 28.42 15.00
C GLN A 3 -7.00 28.23 14.96
N GLN A 4 -7.71 28.95 14.10
CA GLN A 4 -9.16 28.79 13.94
C GLN A 4 -9.51 27.44 13.31
N LYS A 5 -8.64 26.94 12.42
CA LYS A 5 -8.81 25.64 11.76
C LYS A 5 -8.58 24.49 12.74
N LEU A 6 -7.58 24.62 13.64
CA LEU A 6 -7.35 23.66 14.72
C LEU A 6 -8.52 23.62 15.70
N ARG A 7 -9.10 24.78 16.03
CA ARG A 7 -10.27 24.84 16.93
C ARG A 7 -11.48 24.10 16.40
N ASN A 8 -11.79 24.30 15.13
CA ASN A 8 -12.90 23.60 14.50
C ASN A 8 -12.62 22.10 14.41
N LEU A 9 -11.38 21.70 14.09
CA LEU A 9 -10.99 20.29 14.03
C LEU A 9 -11.11 19.58 15.39
N VAL A 10 -10.65 20.21 16.47
CA VAL A 10 -10.74 19.63 17.81
C VAL A 10 -12.19 19.59 18.30
N PHE A 11 -12.98 20.63 18.02
CA PHE A 11 -14.41 20.65 18.31
C PHE A 11 -15.17 19.57 17.54
N GLU A 12 -14.92 19.38 16.25
CA GLU A 12 -15.58 18.32 15.46
C GLU A 12 -15.22 16.92 15.93
N LYS A 13 -13.98 16.69 16.37
CA LYS A 13 -13.52 15.36 16.80
C LYS A 13 -13.85 15.01 18.24
N THR A 14 -13.93 16.01 19.13
CA THR A 14 -14.10 15.78 20.57
C THR A 14 -15.41 16.34 21.13
N GLY A 15 -16.09 17.22 20.38
CA GLY A 15 -17.27 17.95 20.84
C GLY A 15 -16.96 19.06 21.86
N VAL A 16 -15.69 19.27 22.22
CA VAL A 16 -15.27 20.21 23.25
C VAL A 16 -14.88 21.54 22.62
N ARG A 17 -15.47 22.64 23.10
CA ARG A 17 -15.05 24.00 22.72
C ARG A 17 -13.84 24.36 23.57
N ILE A 18 -12.72 24.57 22.89
CA ILE A 18 -11.44 24.85 23.51
C ILE A 18 -11.03 26.29 23.14
N ASP A 19 -10.61 27.07 24.13
CA ASP A 19 -10.11 28.43 23.94
C ASP A 19 -8.66 28.44 23.47
N VAL A 20 -8.21 29.56 22.89
CA VAL A 20 -6.86 29.68 22.29
C VAL A 20 -5.75 29.57 23.34
N ASP A 21 -6.02 29.97 24.58
CA ASP A 21 -5.10 29.89 25.71
C ASP A 21 -5.13 28.52 26.41
N ASP A 22 -5.91 27.56 25.90
CA ASP A 22 -6.00 26.24 26.51
C ASP A 22 -4.70 25.43 26.26
N PRO A 23 -4.13 24.80 27.30
CA PRO A 23 -2.93 23.97 27.17
C PRO A 23 -3.06 22.85 26.12
N VAL A 24 -4.27 22.39 25.80
CA VAL A 24 -4.51 21.40 24.74
C VAL A 24 -4.09 21.93 23.37
N PHE A 25 -4.32 23.21 23.06
CA PHE A 25 -3.85 23.80 21.80
C PHE A 25 -2.34 23.92 21.74
N ALA A 26 -1.72 24.31 22.84
CA ALA A 26 -0.26 24.39 22.91
C ALA A 26 0.38 23.02 22.65
N LEU A 27 -0.19 21.94 23.21
CA LEU A 27 0.28 20.57 22.97
C LEU A 27 0.04 20.10 21.53
N VAL A 28 -1.13 20.37 20.95
CA VAL A 28 -1.43 20.02 19.56
C VAL A 28 -0.51 20.79 18.61
N ALA A 29 -0.34 22.10 18.82
CA ALA A 29 0.55 22.92 18.01
C ALA A 29 2.03 22.50 18.14
N LEU A 30 2.46 22.15 19.35
CA LEU A 30 3.81 21.63 19.59
C LEU A 30 4.02 20.28 18.88
N ASN A 31 3.07 19.36 19.01
CA ASN A 31 3.15 18.07 18.33
C ASN A 31 3.17 18.24 16.82
N GLU A 32 2.36 19.13 16.25
CA GLU A 32 2.40 19.43 14.82
C GLU A 32 3.73 20.02 14.38
N ALA A 33 4.31 20.96 15.15
CA ALA A 33 5.60 21.55 14.83
C ALA A 33 6.73 20.50 14.86
N VAL A 34 6.74 19.65 15.90
CA VAL A 34 7.73 18.58 16.06
C VAL A 34 7.57 17.52 14.97
N LEU A 35 6.33 17.17 14.61
CA LEU A 35 6.06 16.23 13.51
C LEU A 35 6.50 16.81 12.16
N ALA A 36 6.21 18.08 11.89
CA ALA A 36 6.64 18.75 10.66
C ALA A 36 8.17 18.73 10.54
N GLU A 37 8.88 19.08 11.61
CA GLU A 37 10.34 19.07 11.64
C GLU A 37 10.92 17.66 11.47
N ALA A 38 10.31 16.65 12.10
CA ALA A 38 10.74 15.26 11.98
C ALA A 38 10.54 14.72 10.55
N VAL A 39 9.43 15.07 9.91
CA VAL A 39 9.17 14.71 8.50
C VAL A 39 10.16 15.42 7.59
N GLU A 40 10.43 16.71 7.79
CA GLU A 40 11.39 17.47 6.98
C GLU A 40 12.80 16.85 7.06
N ARG A 41 13.27 16.52 8.27
CA ARG A 41 14.55 15.80 8.44
C ARG A 41 14.55 14.44 7.76
N HIS A 42 13.45 13.69 7.81
CA HIS A 42 13.35 12.39 7.14
C HIS A 42 13.37 12.50 5.62
N VAL A 43 12.66 13.48 5.06
CA VAL A 43 12.66 13.72 3.61
C VAL A 43 14.07 14.11 3.15
N ALA A 44 14.75 14.99 3.87
CA ALA A 44 16.14 15.34 3.56
C ALA A 44 17.07 14.12 3.55
N LEU A 45 16.96 13.25 4.55
CA LEU A 45 17.75 12.00 4.61
C LEU A 45 17.42 11.04 3.45
N LEU A 46 16.15 10.94 3.07
CA LEU A 46 15.73 10.11 1.94
C LEU A 46 16.25 10.67 0.61
N ASP A 47 16.23 11.98 0.42
CA ASP A 47 16.73 12.63 -0.78
C ASP A 47 18.25 12.42 -0.92
N ASP A 48 19.00 12.53 0.17
CA ASP A 48 20.45 12.28 0.19
C ASP A 48 20.76 10.80 -0.12
N ALA A 49 20.04 9.87 0.50
CA ALA A 49 20.19 8.44 0.21
C ALA A 49 19.78 8.11 -1.23
N THR A 50 18.77 8.79 -1.77
CA THR A 50 18.33 8.61 -3.15
C THR A 50 19.37 9.11 -4.14
N ARG A 51 20.03 10.26 -3.86
CA ARG A 51 21.17 10.73 -4.67
C ARG A 51 22.33 9.76 -4.63
N GLU A 52 22.66 9.23 -3.46
CA GLU A 52 23.73 8.25 -3.32
C GLU A 52 23.42 6.98 -4.13
N LEU A 53 22.20 6.47 -4.03
CA LEU A 53 21.75 5.31 -4.80
C LEU A 53 21.75 5.60 -6.31
N ALA A 54 21.31 6.78 -6.74
CA ALA A 54 21.35 7.19 -8.14
C ALA A 54 22.79 7.22 -8.67
N GLY A 55 23.74 7.76 -7.91
CA GLY A 55 25.15 7.74 -8.24
C GLY A 55 25.74 6.32 -8.30
N GLN A 56 25.31 5.42 -7.41
CA GLN A 56 25.70 4.01 -7.47
C GLN A 56 25.15 3.30 -8.72
N VAL A 57 23.90 3.58 -9.08
CA VAL A 57 23.27 3.00 -10.28
C VAL A 57 23.94 3.52 -11.56
N GLU A 58 24.26 4.81 -11.63
CA GLU A 58 24.99 5.41 -12.76
C GLU A 58 26.40 4.83 -12.87
N ALA A 59 27.12 4.69 -11.75
CA ALA A 59 28.42 4.02 -11.70
C ALA A 59 28.35 2.54 -12.13
N LEU A 60 27.26 1.83 -11.81
CA LEU A 60 27.00 0.46 -12.26
C LEU A 60 26.63 0.37 -13.75
N GLN A 61 25.97 1.39 -14.31
CA GLN A 61 25.56 1.46 -15.71
C GLN A 61 26.73 1.83 -16.64
N ASP A 62 27.55 2.81 -16.26
CA ASP A 62 28.69 3.27 -17.05
C ASP A 62 29.91 2.35 -16.95
N GLY A 63 30.00 1.58 -15.87
CA GLY A 63 31.06 0.60 -15.66
C GLY A 63 30.50 -0.63 -15.01
N GLY A 64 30.27 -1.69 -15.78
CA GLY A 64 29.90 -3.01 -15.28
C GLY A 64 30.95 -3.70 -14.37
N HIS A 65 31.84 -2.94 -13.72
CA HIS A 65 32.79 -3.37 -12.71
C HIS A 65 32.74 -2.41 -11.52
N VAL A 66 32.15 -2.85 -10.42
CA VAL A 66 32.25 -2.18 -9.11
C VAL A 66 33.73 -2.16 -8.72
N ALA A 67 34.40 -1.04 -8.94
CA ALA A 67 35.65 -0.74 -8.27
C ALA A 67 35.33 -0.49 -6.80
N ARG A 68 35.58 -1.52 -5.98
CA ARG A 68 35.67 -1.44 -4.51
C ARG A 68 36.45 -0.18 -4.13
N PRO A 69 36.03 0.61 -3.11
CA PRO A 69 36.78 1.80 -2.72
C PRO A 69 38.16 1.35 -2.22
N ALA A 70 39.17 1.63 -3.04
CA ALA A 70 40.56 1.35 -2.75
C ALA A 70 41.10 2.49 -1.88
N ALA A 71 41.18 2.23 -0.58
CA ALA A 71 42.13 2.95 0.27
C ALA A 71 43.55 2.48 -0.11
N ASP A 72 44.37 3.46 -0.48
CA ASP A 72 45.83 3.52 -0.50
C ASP A 72 46.69 2.59 -1.40
N ARG A 73 47.38 3.28 -2.33
CA ARG A 73 48.76 3.11 -2.85
C ARG A 73 49.07 2.23 -4.08
N PRO A 74 50.11 2.61 -4.89
CA PRO A 74 50.31 2.16 -6.28
C PRO A 74 51.41 1.10 -6.45
N LEU A 75 51.38 0.37 -7.59
CA LEU A 75 52.48 0.07 -8.55
C LEU A 75 52.02 -1.00 -9.59
N PRO A 76 52.70 -1.18 -10.74
CA PRO A 76 52.06 -1.38 -12.04
C PRO A 76 52.33 -2.76 -12.70
N ALA A 77 51.67 -2.92 -13.85
CA ALA A 77 52.09 -3.66 -15.04
C ALA A 77 51.60 -5.11 -15.25
N LEU A 78 50.90 -5.24 -16.39
CA LEU A 78 51.01 -6.27 -17.41
C LEU A 78 50.41 -7.67 -17.12
N LEU A 79 49.40 -8.07 -17.91
CA LEU A 79 49.57 -9.06 -18.99
C LEU A 79 48.21 -9.52 -19.59
N LYS A 80 48.09 -9.29 -20.90
CA LYS A 80 47.71 -10.28 -21.92
C LYS A 80 46.32 -10.93 -21.82
N GLN A 81 45.34 -10.33 -22.50
CA GLN A 81 44.07 -10.95 -22.84
C GLN A 81 44.23 -11.77 -24.14
N THR A 82 44.07 -13.10 -24.04
CA THR A 82 43.85 -13.98 -25.20
C THR A 82 42.41 -14.48 -25.17
N ALA A 83 41.72 -14.33 -26.30
CA ALA A 83 40.37 -14.79 -26.55
C ALA A 83 40.24 -16.33 -26.48
N GLY A 84 39.07 -16.82 -26.07
CA GLY A 84 38.61 -18.18 -26.39
C GLY A 84 37.99 -18.93 -25.20
N GLY A 85 36.67 -19.13 -25.27
CA GLY A 85 35.92 -20.05 -24.41
C GLY A 85 34.92 -19.32 -23.51
N ALA A 86 33.62 -19.58 -23.71
CA ALA A 86 32.59 -19.12 -22.80
C ALA A 86 32.95 -19.61 -21.38
N PRO A 87 33.14 -18.69 -20.41
CA PRO A 87 33.60 -19.10 -19.09
C PRO A 87 32.44 -19.76 -18.36
N SER A 88 32.68 -20.98 -17.85
CA SER A 88 31.87 -21.53 -16.78
C SER A 88 31.83 -20.50 -15.65
N PRO A 89 30.64 -20.19 -15.08
CA PRO A 89 30.49 -19.08 -14.14
C PRO A 89 31.47 -19.26 -13.00
N SER A 90 32.33 -18.26 -12.86
CA SER A 90 33.39 -18.24 -11.87
C SER A 90 32.77 -18.37 -10.46
N PRO A 91 33.51 -18.92 -9.48
CA PRO A 91 33.02 -18.98 -8.10
C PRO A 91 32.71 -17.59 -7.52
N ALA A 92 33.23 -16.52 -8.12
CA ALA A 92 32.86 -15.14 -7.81
C ALA A 92 31.47 -14.78 -8.35
N GLU A 93 31.15 -15.10 -9.61
CA GLU A 93 29.80 -14.90 -10.18
C GLU A 93 28.73 -15.71 -9.46
N LYS A 94 29.03 -16.97 -9.07
CA LYS A 94 28.08 -17.78 -8.29
C LYS A 94 27.78 -17.15 -6.92
N ARG A 95 28.81 -16.61 -6.26
CA ARG A 95 28.62 -15.85 -5.00
C ARG A 95 27.83 -14.57 -5.24
N MET A 96 28.11 -13.86 -6.33
CA MET A 96 27.42 -12.62 -6.66
C MET A 96 25.95 -12.86 -7.01
N MET A 97 25.63 -13.94 -7.73
CA MET A 97 24.24 -14.38 -7.97
C MET A 97 23.54 -14.82 -6.69
N MET A 98 24.23 -15.51 -5.78
CA MET A 98 23.68 -15.90 -4.49
C MET A 98 23.43 -14.69 -3.58
N VAL A 99 24.34 -13.72 -3.56
CA VAL A 99 24.20 -12.47 -2.81
C VAL A 99 23.09 -11.61 -3.41
N ALA A 100 23.04 -11.45 -4.73
CA ALA A 100 21.98 -10.68 -5.41
C ALA A 100 20.60 -11.32 -5.21
N GLY A 101 20.50 -12.64 -5.37
CA GLY A 101 19.26 -13.39 -5.11
C GLY A 101 18.84 -13.29 -3.64
N GLY A 102 19.79 -13.42 -2.71
CA GLY A 102 19.54 -13.28 -1.27
C GLY A 102 19.07 -11.86 -0.91
N ALA A 103 19.72 -10.83 -1.43
CA ALA A 103 19.36 -9.44 -1.21
C ALA A 103 17.97 -9.11 -1.77
N ALA A 104 17.63 -9.63 -2.95
CA ALA A 104 16.30 -9.44 -3.54
C ALA A 104 15.19 -10.10 -2.70
N VAL A 105 15.40 -11.34 -2.23
CA VAL A 105 14.43 -12.03 -1.37
C VAL A 105 14.30 -11.34 -0.01
N LEU A 106 15.41 -10.94 0.60
CA LEU A 106 15.41 -10.28 1.90
C LEU A 106 14.78 -8.88 1.82
N GLY A 107 15.04 -8.14 0.73
CA GLY A 107 14.37 -6.88 0.43
C GLY A 107 12.86 -7.07 0.23
N ALA A 108 12.42 -8.08 -0.51
CA ALA A 108 11.00 -8.39 -0.68
C ALA A 108 10.33 -8.74 0.66
N LEU A 109 10.98 -9.53 1.51
CA LEU A 109 10.47 -9.86 2.84
C LEU A 109 10.38 -8.63 3.75
N LEU A 110 11.39 -7.75 3.73
CA LEU A 110 11.36 -6.50 4.50
C LEU A 110 10.24 -5.56 4.02
N VAL A 111 10.01 -5.47 2.71
CA VAL A 111 8.90 -4.68 2.15
C VAL A 111 7.55 -5.26 2.56
N LEU A 112 7.37 -6.58 2.46
CA LEU A 112 6.13 -7.25 2.89
C LEU A 112 5.90 -7.12 4.40
N LEU A 113 6.95 -7.21 5.21
CA LEU A 113 6.89 -7.02 6.65
C LEU A 113 6.60 -5.56 7.02
N GLY A 114 7.22 -4.60 6.31
CA GLY A 114 6.92 -3.18 6.44
C GLY A 114 5.47 -2.88 6.07
N GLN A 115 4.96 -3.48 4.99
CA GLN A 115 3.54 -3.40 4.67
C GLN A 115 2.67 -4.00 5.78
N ALA A 116 2.99 -5.18 6.30
CA ALA A 116 2.19 -5.80 7.37
C ALA A 116 2.20 -5.00 8.69
N LEU A 117 3.30 -4.32 9.03
CA LEU A 117 3.43 -3.57 10.28
C LEU A 117 2.87 -2.15 10.18
N PHE A 118 3.07 -1.45 9.05
CA PHE A 118 2.67 -0.04 8.88
C PHE A 118 1.36 0.12 8.12
N PHE A 119 1.07 -0.75 7.16
CA PHE A 119 -0.24 -0.84 6.56
C PHE A 119 -1.04 -1.88 7.34
N ARG A 120 -1.70 -1.41 8.40
CA ARG A 120 -2.95 -2.08 8.80
C ARG A 120 -3.76 -2.26 7.52
N PRO A 121 -4.21 -3.48 7.17
CA PRO A 121 -5.14 -3.63 6.08
C PRO A 121 -6.25 -2.63 6.37
N VAL A 122 -6.41 -1.65 5.48
CA VAL A 122 -7.63 -0.85 5.45
C VAL A 122 -8.70 -1.92 5.54
N PRO A 123 -9.54 -1.93 6.61
CA PRO A 123 -10.62 -2.89 6.68
C PRO A 123 -11.30 -2.72 5.33
N VAL A 124 -11.26 -3.77 4.52
CA VAL A 124 -12.07 -3.86 3.30
C VAL A 124 -13.40 -3.32 3.77
N PRO A 125 -13.86 -2.14 3.30
CA PRO A 125 -15.09 -1.58 3.81
C PRO A 125 -16.08 -2.70 3.63
N ALA A 126 -16.51 -3.30 4.75
CA ALA A 126 -17.33 -4.49 4.75
C ALA A 126 -18.40 -4.17 3.73
N PRO A 127 -18.45 -4.90 2.59
CA PRO A 127 -18.97 -4.39 1.32
C PRO A 127 -20.24 -3.68 1.68
N VAL A 128 -20.22 -2.33 1.67
CA VAL A 128 -21.13 -1.51 2.51
C VAL A 128 -22.44 -2.22 2.44
N ALA A 129 -22.74 -2.96 3.50
CA ALA A 129 -24.02 -3.58 3.62
C ALA A 129 -24.82 -2.33 3.86
N ILE A 130 -25.27 -1.76 2.76
CA ILE A 130 -26.37 -0.86 2.66
C ILE A 130 -27.50 -1.75 3.20
N ALA A 131 -27.52 -1.97 4.50
CA ALA A 131 -28.70 -1.88 5.30
C ALA A 131 -29.15 -0.41 5.18
N LYS A 132 -29.48 -0.02 3.94
CA LYS A 132 -30.68 0.74 3.69
C LYS A 132 -31.71 -0.15 4.32
N GLU A 133 -32.00 0.13 5.58
CA GLU A 133 -33.13 -0.43 6.29
C GLU A 133 -34.24 -0.44 5.25
N LEU A 134 -34.67 -1.65 4.89
CA LEU A 134 -35.68 -1.83 3.88
C LEU A 134 -36.79 -0.87 4.27
N THR A 135 -37.06 0.11 3.40
CA THR A 135 -38.18 1.01 3.65
C THR A 135 -39.39 0.12 3.95
N PRO A 136 -40.28 0.50 4.86
CA PRO A 136 -41.39 -0.37 5.27
C PRO A 136 -42.20 -0.90 4.07
N GLU A 137 -42.21 -0.15 2.97
CA GLU A 137 -42.77 -0.55 1.68
C GLU A 137 -41.97 -1.67 0.98
N GLN A 138 -40.64 -1.61 0.97
CA GLN A 138 -39.78 -2.67 0.42
C GLN A 138 -39.81 -3.95 1.26
N ALA A 139 -39.84 -3.83 2.59
CA ALA A 139 -40.00 -5.00 3.47
C ALA A 139 -41.34 -5.69 3.22
N LYS A 140 -42.42 -4.90 3.02
CA LYS A 140 -43.74 -5.42 2.67
C LYS A 140 -43.75 -6.07 1.28
N ALA A 141 -43.11 -5.44 0.29
CA ALA A 141 -43.01 -5.98 -1.07
C ALA A 141 -42.29 -7.34 -1.11
N ILE A 142 -41.24 -7.52 -0.30
CA ILE A 142 -40.54 -8.80 -0.16
C ILE A 142 -41.45 -9.84 0.49
N ALA A 143 -42.11 -9.50 1.61
CA ALA A 143 -43.01 -10.41 2.30
C ALA A 143 -44.21 -10.85 1.44
N ASP A 144 -44.73 -9.96 0.59
CA ASP A 144 -45.81 -10.27 -0.34
C ASP A 144 -45.31 -11.09 -1.54
N GLY A 145 -44.08 -10.83 -2.01
CA GLY A 145 -43.39 -11.68 -3.00
C GLY A 145 -43.22 -13.13 -2.53
N ASP A 146 -42.81 -13.34 -1.28
CA ASP A 146 -42.66 -14.68 -0.69
C ASP A 146 -44.00 -15.44 -0.58
N LYS A 147 -45.09 -14.73 -0.26
CA LYS A 147 -46.44 -15.32 -0.26
C LYS A 147 -46.87 -15.73 -1.66
N MET A 148 -46.61 -14.88 -2.66
CA MET A 148 -46.90 -15.18 -4.05
C MET A 148 -46.09 -16.39 -4.55
N ALA A 149 -44.80 -16.47 -4.22
CA ALA A 149 -43.97 -17.62 -4.57
C ALA A 149 -44.52 -18.93 -3.98
N LYS A 150 -44.93 -18.93 -2.71
CA LYS A 150 -45.57 -20.08 -2.06
C LYS A 150 -46.94 -20.42 -2.66
N ALA A 151 -47.70 -19.43 -3.12
CA ALA A 151 -48.96 -19.66 -3.82
C ALA A 151 -48.73 -20.30 -5.20
N ILE A 152 -47.70 -19.84 -5.93
CA ILE A 152 -47.30 -20.41 -7.22
C ILE A 152 -46.81 -21.85 -7.06
N GLU A 153 -46.11 -22.17 -5.98
CA GLU A 153 -45.69 -23.54 -5.65
C GLU A 153 -46.88 -24.48 -5.34
N LYS A 154 -48.05 -23.93 -4.99
CA LYS A 154 -49.28 -24.71 -4.79
C LYS A 154 -50.15 -24.82 -6.04
N LEU A 155 -49.89 -24.02 -7.08
CA LEU A 155 -50.60 -24.11 -8.36
C LEU A 155 -50.23 -25.38 -9.13
N ASP A 156 -51.09 -25.81 -10.04
CA ASP A 156 -50.84 -26.94 -10.92
C ASP A 156 -49.66 -26.67 -11.89
N GLN A 157 -49.07 -27.73 -12.41
CA GLN A 157 -47.86 -27.66 -13.26
C GLN A 157 -48.10 -26.90 -14.58
N LYS A 158 -49.32 -26.90 -15.11
CA LYS A 158 -49.67 -26.18 -16.35
C LYS A 158 -49.72 -24.67 -16.09
N SER A 159 -50.32 -24.26 -14.98
CA SER A 159 -50.36 -22.86 -14.55
C SER A 159 -48.97 -22.28 -14.26
N ARG A 160 -48.07 -23.05 -13.63
CA ARG A 160 -46.68 -22.61 -13.40
C ARG A 160 -45.91 -22.34 -14.70
N ARG A 161 -46.09 -23.18 -15.72
CA ARG A 161 -45.44 -23.01 -17.03
C ARG A 161 -45.94 -21.77 -17.77
N LEU A 162 -47.23 -21.45 -17.66
CA LEU A 162 -47.79 -20.23 -18.24
C LEU A 162 -47.24 -18.98 -17.56
N ILE A 163 -47.15 -18.97 -16.23
CA ILE A 163 -46.59 -17.84 -15.46
C ILE A 163 -45.11 -17.63 -15.83
N GLN A 164 -44.32 -18.70 -15.91
CA GLN A 164 -42.91 -18.61 -16.31
C GLN A 164 -42.75 -18.10 -17.75
N ALA A 165 -43.62 -18.54 -18.67
CA ALA A 165 -43.61 -18.06 -20.04
C ALA A 165 -43.97 -16.56 -20.13
N GLU A 166 -44.88 -16.08 -19.29
CA GLU A 166 -45.25 -14.65 -19.25
C GLU A 166 -44.15 -13.79 -18.61
N MET A 167 -43.44 -14.29 -17.60
CA MET A 167 -42.29 -13.60 -16.98
C MET A 167 -41.06 -13.51 -17.88
N GLN A 168 -40.95 -14.35 -18.91
CA GLN A 168 -39.84 -14.34 -19.88
C GLN A 168 -40.11 -13.45 -21.10
N LYS A 169 -41.28 -12.80 -21.18
CA LYS A 169 -41.53 -11.81 -22.23
C LYS A 169 -40.77 -10.51 -21.91
N PRO A 170 -40.03 -9.95 -22.89
CA PRO A 170 -39.29 -8.70 -22.72
C PRO A 170 -40.21 -7.49 -22.57
#